data_AF-A0A524EWW1-F1
#
_entry.id   AF-A0A524EWW1-F1
#
_cell.length_a   1.000
_cell.length_b   1.000
_cell.length_c   1.000
_cell.angle_alpha   90.00
_cell.angle_beta   90.00
_cell.angle_gamma   90.00
#
_symmetry.space_group_name_H-M   'P 1'
#
loop_
_entity.id
_entity.type
_entity.pdbx_description
1 polymer ?
#
loop_
_entity_poly.entity_id
_entity_poly.type
_entity_poly.pdbx_seq_one_letter_code
_entity_poly.pdbx_strand_id
1 'polypeptide(L)' 'MKEMTFSNGLTLYYVDKFTAEYIYKEIFEDKVYLQRYISLKDGDVIFDVGANTGFSSYFFA' A
#
# COMPACT_ATOMS: atom_id res chain seq x y z
N MET A 1 18.53 0.19 7.48
CA MET A 1 17.19 0.27 6.85
C MET A 1 16.18 0.42 7.99
N LYS A 2 15.14 1.25 7.84
CA LYS A 2 14.14 1.46 8.90
C LYS A 2 12.89 0.64 8.59
N GLU A 3 12.07 0.39 9.60
CA GLU A 3 10.88 -0.46 9.47
C GLU A 3 9.62 0.18 10.07
N MET A 4 8.47 -0.22 9.55
CA MET A 4 7.14 0.11 10.03
C MET A 4 6.34 -1.19 10.14
N THR A 5 5.78 -1.47 11.31
CA THR A 5 5.01 -2.69 11.57
C THR A 5 3.53 -2.36 11.71
N PHE A 6 2.69 -3.08 10.97
CA PHE A 6 1.23 -2.94 11.02
C PHE A 6 0.63 -3.79 12.14
N SER A 7 -0.63 -3.52 12.46
CA SER A 7 -1.37 -4.22 13.53
C SER A 7 -1.54 -5.72 13.27
N ASN A 8 -1.46 -6.17 12.02
CA ASN A 8 -1.50 -7.58 11.65
C ASN A 8 -0.12 -8.28 11.71
N GLY A 9 0.93 -7.58 12.18
CA GLY A 9 2.27 -8.13 12.34
C GLY A 9 3.15 -8.13 11.09
N LEU A 10 2.67 -7.57 9.97
CA LEU A 10 3.52 -7.37 8.79
C LEU A 10 4.41 -6.14 8.95
N THR A 11 5.63 -6.24 8.42
CA THR A 11 6.64 -5.19 8.51
C THR A 11 7.07 -4.77 7.11
N LEU A 12 7.04 -3.45 6.86
CA LEU A 12 7.58 -2.84 5.64
C LEU A 12 8.87 -2.09 5.94
N TYR A 13 9.82 -2.21 5.03
CA TYR A 13 11.11 -1.51 5.11
C TYR A 13 11.10 -0.26 4.25
N TYR A 14 11.65 0.83 4.77
CA TYR A 14 11.75 2.10 4.07
C TYR A 14 13.09 2.80 4.33
N VAL A 15 13.39 3.75 3.44
CA VAL A 15 14.59 4.60 3.53
C VAL A 15 14.25 5.93 4.19
N ASP A 16 13.24 6.63 3.66
CA ASP A 16 12.77 7.91 4.17
C ASP A 16 11.41 7.77 4.88
N LYS A 17 11.33 8.29 6.11
CA LYS A 17 10.15 8.13 6.97
C LYS A 17 8.98 8.98 6.46
N PHE A 18 9.26 10.20 6.02
CA PHE A 18 8.23 11.11 5.55
C PHE A 18 7.55 10.55 4.30
N THR A 19 8.34 10.04 3.36
CA THR A 19 7.84 9.33 2.17
C THR A 19 7.00 8.11 2.54
N ALA A 20 7.45 7.29 3.50
CA ALA A 20 6.70 6.11 3.93
C ALA A 20 5.35 6.47 4.56
N GLU A 21 5.30 7.49 5.42
CA GLU A 21 4.07 7.99 6.04
C GLU A 21 3.12 8.61 5.01
N TYR A 22 3.67 9.35 4.03
CA TYR A 22 2.88 9.90 2.93
C TYR A 22 2.23 8.82 2.08
N ILE A 23 3.01 7.81 1.64
CA ILE A 23 2.51 6.68 0.84
C ILE A 23 1.48 5.88 1.64
N TYR A 24 1.74 5.63 2.94
CA TYR A 24 0.79 4.96 3.81
C TYR A 24 -0.55 5.70 3.84
N LYS A 25 -0.51 7.02 4.06
CA LYS A 25 -1.70 7.86 4.07
C LYS A 25 -2.45 7.78 2.73
N GLU A 26 -1.73 7.97 1.63
CA GLU A 26 -2.31 7.97 0.29
C GLU A 26 -3.03 6.64 -0.04
N ILE A 27 -2.41 5.51 0.30
CA ILE A 27 -2.92 4.18 -0.05
C ILE A 27 -3.98 3.69 0.95
N PHE A 28 -3.74 3.78 2.25
CA PHE A 28 -4.59 3.13 3.28
C PHE A 28 -5.67 4.05 3.85
N GLU A 29 -5.38 5.34 4.01
CA GLU A 29 -6.35 6.31 4.54
C GLU A 29 -7.17 6.94 3.41
N ASP A 30 -6.49 7.51 2.42
CA ASP A 30 -7.13 8.23 1.31
C ASP A 30 -7.66 7.29 0.23
N LYS A 31 -7.21 6.02 0.25
CA LYS A 31 -7.68 4.91 -0.61
C LYS A 31 -7.74 5.29 -2.07
N VAL A 32 -6.69 5.95 -2.56
CA VAL A 32 -6.67 6.55 -3.91
C VAL A 32 -6.95 5.54 -5.04
N TYR A 33 -6.59 4.26 -4.85
CA TYR A 33 -6.86 3.18 -5.81
C TYR A 33 -8.35 2.83 -5.95
N LEU A 34 -9.18 3.18 -4.96
CA LEU A 34 -10.63 2.94 -4.96
C LEU A 34 -11.42 4.20 -5.31
N GLN A 35 -10.74 5.27 -5.71
CA GLN A 35 -11.38 6.49 -6.18
C GLN A 35 -11.77 6.37 -7.65
N ARG A 36 -12.62 7.29 -8.13
CA ARG A 36 -12.96 7.49 -9.55
C ARG A 36 -13.43 6.22 -10.27
N TYR A 37 -14.67 5.78 -10.01
CA TYR A 37 -15.33 4.67 -10.72
C TYR A 37 -14.56 3.32 -10.75
N ILE A 38 -13.45 3.21 -10.03
CA ILE A 38 -12.74 1.94 -9.83
C ILE A 38 -13.39 1.25 -8.64
N SER A 39 -13.74 -0.01 -8.83
CA SER A 39 -14.25 -0.90 -7.79
C SER A 39 -13.55 -2.24 -7.94
N LEU A 40 -13.10 -2.81 -6.83
CA LEU A 40 -12.52 -4.15 -6.79
C LEU A 40 -13.59 -5.15 -6.36
N LYS A 41 -13.58 -6.32 -6.99
CA LYS A 41 -14.44 -7.45 -6.68
C LYS A 41 -13.59 -8.69 -6.49
N ASP A 42 -14.12 -9.64 -5.73
CA ASP A 42 -13.49 -10.95 -5.59
C ASP A 42 -13.28 -11.59 -6.96
N GLY A 43 -12.06 -12.05 -7.21
CA GLY A 43 -11.64 -12.65 -8.48
C GLY A 43 -11.07 -11.66 -9.50
N ASP A 44 -11.07 -10.36 -9.24
CA ASP A 44 -10.35 -9.40 -10.07
C ASP A 44 -8.83 -9.66 -10.01
N VAL A 45 -8.14 -9.43 -11.13
CA VAL A 45 -6.69 -9.60 -11.24
C VAL A 45 -6.02 -8.24 -11.20
N ILE A 46 -5.11 -8.05 -10.25
CA ILE A 46 -4.35 -6.82 -10.04
C ILE A 46 -2.89 -7.05 -10.41
N PHE A 47 -2.35 -6.16 -11.23
CA PHE A 47 -0.93 -6.13 -11.58
C PHE A 47 -0.26 -4.96 -10.86
N ASP A 48 0.52 -5.26 -9.83
CA ASP A 48 1.35 -4.25 -9.16
C ASP A 48 2.70 -4.09 -9.89
N VAL A 49 2.74 -3.14 -10.82
CA VAL A 49 3.93 -2.87 -11.64
C VAL A 49 4.80 -1.84 -10.93
N GLY A 50 5.99 -2.26 -10.49
CA GLY A 50 6.93 -1.37 -9.80
C GLY A 50 6.61 -1.17 -8.33
N ALA A 51 6.08 -2.21 -7.67
CA ALA A 51 5.65 -2.24 -6.26
C ALA A 51 6.64 -1.61 -5.25
N ASN A 52 7.93 -1.53 -5.59
CA ASN A 52 9.00 -0.91 -4.79
C ASN A 52 9.01 -1.43 -3.35
N THR A 53 8.46 -0.66 -2.41
CA THR A 53 8.39 -1.00 -0.98
C THR A 53 7.24 -1.95 -0.64
N GLY A 54 6.33 -2.24 -1.57
CA GLY A 54 5.27 -3.24 -1.41
C GLY A 54 4.00 -2.76 -0.69
N PHE A 55 3.84 -1.45 -0.45
CA PHE A 55 2.63 -0.90 0.20
C PHE A 55 1.37 -1.18 -0.60
N SER A 56 1.41 -1.04 -1.93
CA SER A 56 0.29 -1.31 -2.83
C SER A 56 -0.06 -2.80 -2.85
N SER A 57 0.92 -3.70 -2.99
CA SER A 57 0.71 -5.14 -2.87
C SER A 57 -0.01 -5.53 -1.58
N TYR A 58 0.34 -4.90 -0.46
CA TYR A 58 -0.31 -5.19 0.82
C TYR A 58 -1.74 -4.66 0.89
N PHE A 59 -2.03 -3.50 0.29
CA PHE A 59 -3.39 -2.96 0.25
C PHE A 59 -4.38 -3.87 -0.50
N PHE A 60 -3.90 -4.60 -1.52
CA PHE A 60 -4.73 -5.49 -2.33
C PHE A 60 -4.76 -6.95 -1.87
N ALA A 61 -4.00 -7.30 -0.82
CA ALA A 61 -3.91 -8.65 -0.25
C ALA A 61 -4.95 -8.89 0.84
#